data_AF-A0A8T4M482-F1
#
_entry.id   AF-A0A8T4M482-F1
#
_cell.length_a   1.000
_cell.length_b   1.000
_cell.length_c   1.000
_cell.angle_alpha   90.00
_cell.angle_beta   90.00
_cell.angle_gamma   90.00
#
_symmetry.space_group_name_H-M   'P 1'
#
loop_
_entity.id
_entity.type
_entity.pdbx_description
1 polymer ?
#
loop_
_entity_poly.entity_id
_entity_poly.type
_entity_poly.pdbx_seq_one_letter_code
_entity_poly.pdbx_strand_id
1 'polypeptide(L)'
;MANKLPKFYGKPMIEIPAIVPVANFLEGDFGKEFLKEYKGRVEKDYNDSDSLNVLKYDNGIVKGSNHFAVVLANAILSQEGLRTANQADLEKILRAKTLTLNGQYEDSGLCLRSESSPNEYLAKQLMTQLKARGKVKLPVILNLNDLELIKDSNSNYGNQFMHHN
;
A
#
# COMPACT_ATOMS: atom_id res chain seq x y z
N MET A 1 53.61 -41.15 6.57
CA MET A 1 52.81 -40.37 5.61
C MET A 1 51.45 -40.14 6.24
N ALA A 2 51.04 -38.89 6.48
CA ALA A 2 49.75 -38.61 7.08
C ALA A 2 48.63 -38.85 6.05
N ASN A 3 47.66 -39.69 6.39
CA ASN A 3 46.51 -39.96 5.54
C ASN A 3 45.71 -38.67 5.34
N LYS A 4 45.56 -38.25 4.08
CA LYS A 4 44.82 -37.06 3.70
C LYS A 4 43.32 -37.38 3.78
N LEU A 5 42.59 -36.66 4.62
CA LEU A 5 41.14 -36.83 4.75
C LEU A 5 40.45 -36.54 3.40
N PRO A 6 39.37 -37.27 3.07
CA PRO A 6 38.62 -37.07 1.84
C PRO A 6 38.00 -35.67 1.77
N LYS A 7 37.81 -35.18 0.54
CA LYS A 7 37.23 -33.86 0.28
C LYS A 7 35.75 -33.87 0.69
N PHE A 8 35.39 -32.99 1.61
CA PHE A 8 34.00 -32.82 2.04
C PHE A 8 33.19 -32.09 0.96
N TYR A 9 32.06 -32.66 0.55
CA TYR A 9 31.10 -32.09 -0.39
C TYR A 9 29.76 -31.84 0.33
N GLY A 10 29.76 -30.94 1.31
CA GLY A 10 28.53 -30.49 1.96
C GLY A 10 27.79 -29.47 1.10
N LYS A 11 26.47 -29.39 1.27
CA LYS A 11 25.68 -28.24 0.79
C LYS A 11 26.07 -27.02 1.65
N PRO A 12 26.29 -25.83 1.07
CA PRO A 12 26.57 -24.63 1.86
C PRO A 12 25.42 -24.40 2.85
N MET A 13 25.74 -23.92 4.05
CA MET A 13 24.71 -23.38 4.94
C MET A 13 24.04 -22.22 4.19
N ILE A 14 22.76 -22.37 3.87
CA ILE A 14 21.96 -21.29 3.32
C ILE A 14 21.66 -20.38 4.51
N GLU A 15 22.14 -19.15 4.49
CA GLU A 15 21.71 -18.13 5.46
C GLU A 15 20.20 -17.99 5.32
N ILE A 16 19.47 -18.31 6.40
CA ILE A 16 18.04 -18.02 6.47
C ILE A 16 17.92 -16.49 6.42
N PRO A 17 17.15 -15.90 5.49
CA PRO A 17 16.99 -14.46 5.44
C PRO A 17 16.56 -13.95 6.82
N ALA A 18 17.34 -13.04 7.39
CA ALA A 18 17.13 -12.52 8.75
C ALA A 18 15.83 -11.71 8.92
N ILE A 19 15.10 -11.47 7.83
CA ILE A 19 13.89 -10.65 7.81
C ILE A 19 12.74 -11.52 7.28
N VAL A 20 11.98 -12.10 8.19
CA VAL A 20 10.63 -12.59 7.87
C VAL A 20 9.74 -11.35 7.80
N PRO A 21 9.10 -11.05 6.65
CA PRO A 21 8.13 -9.97 6.58
C PRO A 21 7.03 -10.21 7.62
N VAL A 22 6.92 -9.32 8.60
CA VAL A 22 5.83 -9.34 9.57
C VAL A 22 4.68 -8.54 8.96
N ALA A 23 3.54 -9.20 8.79
CA ALA A 23 2.32 -8.58 8.30
C ALA A 23 1.20 -8.87 9.30
N ASN A 24 0.40 -7.85 9.60
CA ASN A 24 -0.78 -8.00 10.44
C ASN A 24 -1.84 -6.97 10.04
N PHE A 25 -3.07 -7.17 10.50
CA PHE A 25 -4.13 -6.18 10.38
C PHE A 25 -3.90 -5.02 11.36
N LEU A 26 -4.52 -3.88 11.05
CA LEU A 26 -4.60 -2.74 11.95
C LEU A 26 -5.57 -3.06 13.08
N GLU A 27 -5.10 -3.73 14.12
CA GLU A 27 -5.92 -4.30 15.18
C GLU A 27 -5.58 -3.76 16.57
N GLY A 28 -6.42 -4.09 17.55
CA GLY A 28 -6.19 -3.73 18.95
C GLY A 28 -6.10 -2.22 19.18
N ASP A 29 -5.30 -1.80 20.15
CA ASP A 29 -5.16 -0.39 20.50
C ASP A 29 -4.40 0.40 19.42
N PHE A 30 -3.43 -0.23 18.74
CA PHE A 30 -2.76 0.38 17.60
C PHE A 30 -3.76 0.74 16.49
N GLY A 31 -4.65 -0.19 16.11
CA GLY A 31 -5.68 0.06 15.11
C GLY A 31 -6.67 1.17 15.51
N LYS A 32 -7.01 1.28 16.80
CA LYS A 32 -7.89 2.35 17.30
C LYS A 32 -7.22 3.72 17.23
N GLU A 33 -5.98 3.84 17.68
CA GLU A 33 -5.24 5.12 17.63
C GLU A 33 -4.93 5.52 16.18
N PHE A 34 -4.56 4.55 15.33
CA PHE A 34 -4.43 4.78 13.88
C PHE A 34 -5.74 5.36 13.30
N LEU A 35 -6.89 4.73 13.58
CA LEU A 35 -8.17 5.18 13.02
C LEU A 35 -8.54 6.58 13.54
N LYS A 36 -8.21 6.89 14.79
CA LYS A 36 -8.43 8.22 15.37
C LYS A 36 -7.58 9.28 14.69
N GLU A 37 -6.29 9.02 14.49
CA GLU A 37 -5.39 9.91 13.74
C GLU A 37 -5.87 10.08 12.30
N TYR A 38 -6.24 8.98 11.64
CA TYR A 38 -6.79 8.98 10.29
C TYR A 38 -8.01 9.91 10.19
N LYS A 39 -9.01 9.72 11.07
CA LYS A 39 -10.21 10.56 11.08
C LYS A 39 -9.91 12.02 11.38
N GLY A 40 -8.98 12.28 12.31
CA GLY A 40 -8.52 13.64 12.61
C GLY A 40 -7.90 14.35 11.40
N ARG A 41 -7.12 13.63 10.59
CA ARG A 41 -6.58 14.17 9.33
C ARG A 41 -7.65 14.36 8.26
N VAL A 42 -8.60 13.43 8.14
CA VAL A 42 -9.72 13.58 7.19
C VAL A 42 -10.51 14.86 7.47
N GLU A 43 -10.84 15.12 8.74
CA GLU A 43 -11.52 16.34 9.15
C GLU A 43 -10.67 17.59 8.89
N LYS A 44 -9.45 17.61 9.40
CA LYS A 44 -8.59 18.81 9.42
C LYS A 44 -7.98 19.15 8.06
N ASP A 45 -7.45 18.15 7.37
CA ASP A 45 -6.61 18.36 6.19
C ASP A 45 -7.44 18.22 4.89
N TYR A 46 -8.52 17.44 4.92
CA TYR A 46 -9.32 17.07 3.74
C TYR A 46 -10.79 17.49 3.81
N ASN A 47 -11.16 18.38 4.74
CA ASN A 47 -12.52 18.94 4.89
C ASN A 47 -13.61 17.86 4.98
N ASP A 48 -13.32 16.77 5.70
CA ASP A 48 -14.25 15.65 5.91
C ASP A 48 -14.74 14.99 4.61
N SER A 49 -13.86 14.91 3.59
CA SER A 49 -14.17 14.35 2.28
C SER A 49 -14.75 12.93 2.34
N ASP A 50 -15.93 12.73 1.73
CA ASP A 50 -16.63 11.43 1.65
C ASP A 50 -15.76 10.31 1.09
N SER A 51 -14.88 10.62 0.13
CA SER A 51 -13.96 9.65 -0.46
C SER A 51 -12.94 9.09 0.53
N LEU A 52 -12.75 9.70 1.70
CA LEU A 52 -11.86 9.24 2.75
C LEU A 52 -12.60 8.67 3.96
N ASN A 53 -13.90 8.95 4.10
CA ASN A 53 -14.76 8.47 5.19
C ASN A 53 -15.25 7.03 4.96
N VAL A 54 -14.34 6.11 4.67
CA VAL A 54 -14.64 4.69 4.41
C VAL A 54 -14.12 3.73 5.47
N LEU A 55 -13.18 4.17 6.33
CA LEU A 55 -12.59 3.33 7.36
C LEU A 55 -13.46 3.26 8.62
N LYS A 56 -13.63 2.05 9.16
CA LYS A 56 -14.34 1.79 10.42
C LYS A 56 -13.62 0.75 11.26
N TYR A 57 -13.77 0.82 12.58
CA TYR A 57 -13.29 -0.21 13.48
C TYR A 57 -14.41 -1.24 13.70
N ASP A 58 -14.15 -2.50 13.34
CA ASP A 58 -15.14 -3.58 13.40
C ASP A 58 -14.46 -4.92 13.67
N ASN A 59 -15.02 -5.71 14.61
CA ASN A 59 -14.45 -6.97 15.07
C ASN A 59 -12.95 -6.89 15.46
N GLY A 60 -12.55 -5.80 16.11
CA GLY A 60 -11.18 -5.62 16.64
C GLY A 60 -10.15 -5.18 15.61
N ILE A 61 -10.54 -4.97 14.35
CA ILE A 61 -9.65 -4.52 13.27
C ILE A 61 -10.24 -3.29 12.55
N VAL A 62 -9.37 -2.46 11.96
CA VAL A 62 -9.81 -1.42 11.02
C VAL A 62 -10.16 -2.08 9.70
N LYS A 63 -11.36 -1.78 9.18
CA LYS A 63 -11.93 -2.30 7.93
C LYS A 63 -12.40 -1.16 7.04
N GLY A 64 -12.69 -1.53 5.79
CA GLY A 64 -13.06 -0.59 4.74
C GLY A 64 -11.82 -0.12 4.02
N SER A 65 -11.93 0.13 2.73
CA SER A 65 -10.80 0.58 1.92
C SER A 65 -11.28 1.20 0.62
N ASN A 66 -10.51 2.16 0.15
CA ASN A 66 -10.42 2.54 -1.25
C ASN A 66 -9.03 3.13 -1.49
N HIS A 67 -8.68 3.38 -2.75
CA HIS A 67 -7.36 3.90 -3.12
C HIS A 67 -7.00 5.21 -2.40
N PHE A 68 -7.93 6.16 -2.22
CA PHE A 68 -7.64 7.42 -1.51
C PHE A 68 -7.36 7.19 -0.02
N ALA A 69 -8.17 6.36 0.62
CA ALA A 69 -8.03 6.02 2.03
C ALA A 69 -6.69 5.31 2.30
N VAL A 70 -6.26 4.41 1.41
CA VAL A 70 -4.99 3.70 1.57
C VAL A 70 -3.78 4.62 1.38
N VAL A 71 -3.85 5.59 0.46
CA VAL A 71 -2.79 6.58 0.30
C VAL A 71 -2.65 7.42 1.58
N LEU A 72 -3.75 7.89 2.16
CA LEU A 72 -3.71 8.60 3.44
C LEU A 72 -3.24 7.71 4.59
N ALA A 73 -3.68 6.44 4.64
CA ALA A 73 -3.21 5.48 5.62
C ALA A 73 -1.69 5.30 5.57
N ASN A 74 -1.09 5.19 4.38
CA ASN A 74 0.36 5.09 4.21
C ASN A 74 1.11 6.34 4.69
N ALA A 75 0.55 7.54 4.50
CA ALA A 75 1.15 8.78 5.03
C ALA A 75 1.21 8.81 6.57
N ILE A 76 0.30 8.11 7.26
CA ILE A 76 0.30 7.97 8.71
C ILE A 76 1.25 6.83 9.13
N LEU A 77 1.07 5.63 8.57
CA LEU A 77 1.83 4.43 8.92
C LEU A 77 3.34 4.58 8.70
N SER A 78 3.74 5.33 7.67
CA SER A 78 5.16 5.56 7.36
C SER A 78 5.93 6.28 8.47
N GLN A 79 5.24 7.04 9.33
CA GLN A 79 5.84 7.69 10.51
C GLN A 79 6.31 6.66 11.56
N GLU A 80 5.70 5.48 11.57
CA GLU A 80 6.06 4.34 12.43
C GLU A 80 6.94 3.31 11.69
N GLY A 81 7.42 3.66 10.48
CA GLY A 81 8.17 2.72 9.63
C GLY A 81 7.31 1.58 9.05
N LEU A 82 5.98 1.74 9.05
CA LEU A 82 5.02 0.78 8.54
C LEU A 82 4.41 1.25 7.20
N ARG A 83 3.80 0.32 6.46
CA ARG A 83 3.01 0.62 5.26
C ARG A 83 1.99 -0.49 5.01
N THR A 84 0.98 -0.20 4.20
CA THR A 84 0.06 -1.21 3.70
C THR A 84 0.80 -2.18 2.76
N ALA A 85 0.28 -3.41 2.66
CA ALA A 85 0.84 -4.43 1.79
C ALA A 85 0.66 -4.06 0.32
N ASN A 86 1.71 -4.23 -0.48
CA ASN A 86 1.60 -4.16 -1.94
C ASN A 86 1.40 -5.58 -2.53
N GLN A 87 1.26 -5.67 -3.85
CA GLN A 87 1.03 -6.96 -4.51
C GLN A 87 2.10 -8.02 -4.20
N ALA A 88 3.38 -7.63 -4.14
CA ALA A 88 4.48 -8.54 -3.84
C ALA A 88 4.46 -9.01 -2.38
N ASP A 89 4.03 -8.17 -1.44
CA ASP A 89 3.90 -8.57 -0.03
C ASP A 89 2.74 -9.54 0.16
N LEU A 90 1.59 -9.27 -0.47
CA LEU A 90 0.45 -10.19 -0.43
C LEU A 90 0.85 -11.57 -0.97
N GLU A 91 1.63 -11.62 -2.06
CA GLU A 91 2.14 -12.89 -2.58
C GLU A 91 3.05 -13.61 -1.57
N LYS A 92 3.96 -12.88 -0.90
CA LYS A 92 4.81 -13.46 0.16
C LYS A 92 3.97 -13.98 1.33
N ILE A 93 2.99 -13.22 1.78
CA ILE A 93 2.06 -13.59 2.86
C ILE A 93 1.31 -14.87 2.50
N LEU A 94 0.78 -14.96 1.28
CA LEU A 94 0.06 -16.14 0.78
C LEU A 94 0.96 -17.37 0.70
N ARG A 95 2.18 -17.22 0.17
CA ARG A 95 3.16 -18.32 0.05
C ARG A 95 3.61 -18.82 1.43
N ALA A 96 3.87 -17.91 2.35
CA ALA A 96 4.35 -18.21 3.70
C ALA A 96 3.21 -18.60 4.66
N LYS A 97 1.95 -18.35 4.29
CA LYS A 97 0.75 -18.55 5.12
C LYS A 97 0.85 -17.84 6.47
N THR A 98 1.43 -16.64 6.49
CA THR A 98 1.71 -15.89 7.72
C THR A 98 0.52 -15.08 8.23
N LEU A 99 -0.43 -14.75 7.37
CA LEU A 99 -1.66 -14.04 7.71
C LEU A 99 -2.84 -14.63 6.94
N THR A 100 -3.98 -14.81 7.60
CA THR A 100 -5.19 -15.34 6.96
C THR A 100 -5.94 -14.22 6.25
N LEU A 101 -5.82 -14.18 4.92
CA LEU A 101 -6.46 -13.17 4.07
C LEU A 101 -7.88 -13.54 3.61
N ASN A 102 -8.38 -14.73 3.98
CA ASN A 102 -9.69 -15.20 3.55
C ASN A 102 -10.80 -14.25 4.02
N GLY A 103 -11.64 -13.80 3.08
CA GLY A 103 -12.74 -12.87 3.36
C GLY A 103 -12.32 -11.42 3.56
N GLN A 104 -11.04 -11.08 3.31
CA GLN A 104 -10.55 -9.70 3.33
C GLN A 104 -10.45 -9.15 1.91
N TYR A 105 -10.67 -7.83 1.79
CA TYR A 105 -10.48 -7.07 0.57
C TYR A 105 -9.35 -6.08 0.81
N GLU A 106 -8.31 -6.14 -0.04
CA GLU A 106 -7.10 -5.33 0.10
C GLU A 106 -6.83 -4.60 -1.22
N ASP A 107 -6.69 -3.27 -1.16
CA ASP A 107 -6.22 -2.49 -2.31
C ASP A 107 -4.69 -2.53 -2.34
N SER A 108 -4.10 -3.29 -3.27
CA SER A 108 -2.65 -3.52 -3.35
C SER A 108 -1.90 -2.59 -4.31
N GLY A 109 -2.63 -1.85 -5.14
CA GLY A 109 -2.08 -0.97 -6.16
C GLY A 109 -3.18 -0.22 -6.93
N LEU A 110 -2.79 0.90 -7.55
CA LEU A 110 -3.65 1.66 -8.46
C LEU A 110 -3.27 1.34 -9.91
N CYS A 111 -4.23 0.87 -10.72
CA CYS A 111 -3.99 0.59 -12.13
C CYS A 111 -4.52 1.71 -13.04
N LEU A 112 -3.60 2.42 -13.69
CA LEU A 112 -3.93 3.32 -14.79
C LEU A 112 -4.01 2.51 -16.08
N ARG A 113 -5.22 2.35 -16.61
CA ARG A 113 -5.50 1.55 -17.83
C ARG A 113 -5.70 2.40 -19.07
N SER A 114 -6.28 3.59 -18.93
CA SER A 114 -6.53 4.56 -19.98
C SER A 114 -6.69 5.96 -19.39
N GLU A 115 -6.62 6.99 -20.22
CA GLU A 115 -6.91 8.40 -19.86
C GLU A 115 -8.41 8.75 -20.01
N SER A 116 -9.27 7.76 -20.24
CA SER A 116 -10.69 7.95 -20.61
C SER A 116 -11.63 7.70 -19.41
N SER A 117 -12.94 7.80 -19.64
CA SER A 117 -14.00 7.55 -18.65
C SER A 117 -13.85 6.18 -17.94
N PRO A 118 -14.29 6.05 -16.67
CA PRO A 118 -15.10 7.02 -15.91
C PRO A 118 -14.29 8.12 -15.20
N ASN A 119 -12.97 7.96 -15.04
CA ASN A 119 -12.13 8.84 -14.21
C ASN A 119 -11.17 9.69 -15.07
N GLU A 120 -11.65 10.21 -16.20
CA GLU A 120 -10.84 10.90 -17.21
C GLU A 120 -9.99 12.03 -16.62
N TYR A 121 -10.56 12.86 -15.75
CA TYR A 121 -9.83 13.98 -15.12
C TYR A 121 -8.61 13.48 -14.33
N LEU A 122 -8.83 12.58 -13.37
CA LEU A 122 -7.76 12.02 -12.54
C LEU A 122 -6.74 11.21 -13.36
N ALA A 123 -7.22 10.46 -14.35
CA ALA A 123 -6.37 9.65 -15.21
C ALA A 123 -5.42 10.51 -16.05
N LYS A 124 -5.90 11.65 -16.59
CA LYS A 124 -5.07 12.62 -17.32
C LYS A 124 -4.06 13.31 -16.42
N GLN A 125 -4.45 13.70 -15.21
CA GLN A 125 -3.53 14.30 -14.24
C GLN A 125 -2.38 13.32 -13.91
N LEU A 126 -2.73 12.08 -13.55
CA LEU A 126 -1.75 11.06 -13.22
C LEU A 126 -0.85 10.72 -14.42
N MET A 127 -1.43 10.57 -15.62
CA MET A 127 -0.64 10.34 -16.83
C MET A 127 0.33 11.49 -17.12
N THR A 128 -0.08 12.74 -16.90
CA THR A 128 0.79 13.91 -17.09
C THR A 128 2.02 13.81 -16.18
N GLN A 129 1.82 13.46 -14.91
CA GLN A 129 2.89 13.25 -13.95
C GLN A 129 3.83 12.10 -14.35
N LEU A 130 3.29 11.01 -14.89
CA LEU A 130 4.09 9.87 -15.36
C LEU A 130 4.87 10.21 -16.64
N LYS A 131 4.24 10.91 -17.61
CA LYS A 131 4.88 11.34 -18.88
C LYS A 131 6.02 12.34 -18.64
N ALA A 132 5.93 13.17 -17.60
CA ALA A 132 7.00 14.07 -17.20
C ALA A 132 8.30 13.32 -16.84
N ARG A 133 8.22 12.03 -16.49
CA ARG A 133 9.36 11.18 -16.12
C ARG A 133 9.91 10.35 -17.28
N GLY A 134 9.17 10.28 -18.39
CA GLY A 134 9.59 9.52 -19.56
C GLY A 134 8.43 8.91 -20.34
N LYS A 135 8.78 8.00 -21.24
CA LYS A 135 7.78 7.29 -22.07
C LYS A 135 7.02 6.30 -21.19
N VAL A 136 5.71 6.50 -21.11
CA VAL A 136 4.79 5.63 -20.35
C VAL A 136 4.05 4.73 -21.33
N LYS A 137 4.00 3.43 -21.04
CA LYS A 137 3.18 2.46 -21.76
C LYS A 137 2.11 1.90 -20.81
N LEU A 138 0.85 1.98 -21.23
CA LEU A 138 -0.28 1.46 -20.47
C LEU A 138 -0.48 -0.05 -20.70
N PRO A 139 -1.09 -0.77 -19.74
CA PRO A 139 -1.45 -0.30 -18.40
C PRO A 139 -0.23 -0.12 -17.48
N VAL A 140 -0.34 0.77 -16.50
CA VAL A 140 0.67 0.96 -15.45
C VAL A 140 0.03 0.64 -14.10
N ILE A 141 0.76 -0.08 -13.25
CA ILE A 141 0.39 -0.33 -11.85
C ILE A 141 1.31 0.50 -10.98
N LEU A 142 0.72 1.32 -10.11
CA LEU A 142 1.42 2.15 -9.14
C LEU A 142 1.19 1.56 -7.76
N ASN A 143 2.22 1.47 -6.93
CA ASN A 143 2.00 1.11 -5.53
C ASN A 143 1.37 2.29 -4.81
N LEU A 144 0.42 2.03 -3.92
CA LEU A 144 -0.31 3.09 -3.20
C LEU A 144 0.58 3.83 -2.20
N ASN A 145 1.70 3.24 -1.78
CA ASN A 145 2.71 3.90 -0.95
C ASN A 145 3.69 4.77 -1.75
N ASP A 146 3.61 4.77 -3.08
CA ASP A 146 4.39 5.66 -3.97
C ASP A 146 3.56 6.89 -4.39
N LEU A 147 2.39 7.07 -3.79
CA LEU A 147 1.46 8.15 -4.03
C LEU A 147 1.29 9.04 -2.80
N GLU A 148 0.94 10.29 -3.03
CA GLU A 148 0.44 11.24 -2.05
C GLU A 148 -0.97 11.67 -2.44
N LEU A 149 -1.69 12.13 -1.43
CA LEU A 149 -3.02 12.67 -1.60
C LEU A 149 -2.96 14.19 -1.50
N ILE A 150 -3.52 14.88 -2.48
CA ILE A 150 -3.72 16.33 -2.40
C ILE A 150 -5.18 16.66 -2.66
N LYS A 151 -5.66 17.71 -2.01
CA LYS A 151 -7.00 18.25 -2.24
C LYS A 151 -7.13 18.76 -3.67
N ASP A 152 -8.25 18.45 -4.30
CA ASP A 152 -8.58 18.97 -5.63
C ASP A 152 -10.10 19.07 -5.78
N SER A 153 -10.61 20.31 -5.76
CA SER A 153 -12.03 20.60 -5.92
C SER A 153 -12.56 20.33 -7.33
N ASN A 154 -11.70 20.18 -8.33
CA ASN A 154 -12.11 19.82 -9.68
C ASN A 154 -12.30 18.30 -9.84
N SER A 155 -11.78 17.50 -8.91
CA SER A 155 -12.03 16.07 -8.84
C SER A 155 -13.41 15.82 -8.23
N ASN A 156 -14.19 14.91 -8.83
CA ASN A 156 -15.47 14.45 -8.27
C ASN A 156 -15.32 13.80 -6.88
N TYR A 157 -14.09 13.49 -6.47
CA TYR A 157 -13.78 12.87 -5.18
C TYR A 157 -13.22 13.87 -4.15
N GLY A 158 -13.08 15.15 -4.51
CA GLY A 158 -12.44 16.19 -3.68
C GLY A 158 -10.93 16.06 -3.54
N ASN A 159 -10.33 15.01 -4.13
CA ASN A 159 -8.93 14.66 -4.00
C ASN A 159 -8.35 14.16 -5.32
N GLN A 160 -7.03 14.26 -5.47
CA GLN A 160 -6.26 13.66 -6.55
C GLN A 160 -4.97 13.00 -6.04
N PHE A 161 -4.41 12.12 -6.86
CA PHE A 161 -3.14 11.45 -6.58
C PHE A 161 -1.97 12.24 -7.13
N MET A 162 -0.94 12.40 -6.31
CA MET A 162 0.39 12.85 -6.73
C MET A 162 1.36 11.68 -6.66
N HIS A 163 2.12 11.42 -7.71
CA HIS A 163 3.19 10.42 -7.67
C HIS A 163 4.45 11.05 -7.09
N HIS A 164 5.08 10.42 -6.10
CA HIS A 164 6.34 10.87 -5.49
C HIS A 164 7.40 11.06 -6.57
N ASN A 165 8.13 12.18 -6.59
CA ASN A 165 9.22 12.44 -7.55
C ASN A 165 10.32 11.39 -7.46
#